data_AF-A0A847YPZ6-F1
#
_entry.id   AF-A0A847YPZ6-F1
#
_cell.length_a   1.000
_cell.length_b   1.000
_cell.length_c   1.000
_cell.angle_alpha   90.00
_cell.angle_beta   90.00
_cell.angle_gamma   90.00
#
_symmetry.space_group_name_H-M   'P 1'
#
loop_
_entity.id
_entity.type
_entity.pdbx_description
1 polymer ?
#
loop_
_entity_poly.entity_id
_entity_poly.type
_entity_poly.pdbx_seq_one_letter_code
_entity_poly.pdbx_strand_id
1 'polypeptide(L)'
;MNKILAKTILRPVVWIIYAALAAGLVYGITYLIRLNGPTYFAQAILDGLRLGFVYALIALGYTMVYGIVRLINFAHGDVFMVGAFASYYAIARYGWGFVPAILFAMAVCLLLNVVIERI
;
A
#
# COMPACT_ATOMS: atom_id res chain seq x y z
N MET A 1 28.44 26.16 22.59
CA MET A 1 28.92 25.69 21.28
C MET A 1 27.81 25.88 20.25
N ASN A 2 28.08 26.68 19.22
CA ASN A 2 27.12 27.60 18.60
C ASN A 2 26.22 26.91 17.56
N LYS A 3 24.88 27.02 17.66
CA LYS A 3 23.91 26.48 16.67
C LYS A 3 24.20 26.96 15.23
N ILE A 4 24.87 28.10 15.10
CA ILE A 4 25.32 28.70 13.84
C ILE A 4 26.40 27.83 13.17
N LEU A 5 27.35 27.30 13.94
CA LEU A 5 28.46 26.49 13.42
C LEU A 5 27.96 25.13 12.89
N ALA A 6 27.00 24.52 13.62
CA ALA A 6 26.32 23.29 13.18
C ALA A 6 25.55 23.49 11.87
N LYS A 7 24.85 24.63 11.71
CA LYS A 7 24.09 24.92 10.48
C LYS A 7 24.98 25.22 9.27
N THR A 8 26.17 25.80 9.48
CA THR A 8 27.14 26.08 8.43
C THR A 8 27.79 24.81 7.87
N ILE A 9 28.02 23.80 8.71
CA ILE A 9 28.63 22.52 8.28
C ILE A 9 27.57 21.53 7.79
N LEU A 10 26.40 21.48 8.42
CA LEU A 10 25.36 20.49 8.08
C LEU A 10 24.73 20.75 6.70
N ARG A 11 24.54 22.02 6.33
CA ARG A 11 23.96 22.38 5.02
C ARG A 11 24.76 21.81 3.84
N PRO A 12 26.06 22.11 3.65
CA PRO A 12 26.81 21.61 2.50
C PRO A 12 26.89 20.08 2.46
N VAL A 13 26.99 19.42 3.61
CA VAL A 13 26.97 17.95 3.70
C VAL A 13 25.67 17.37 3.16
N VAL A 14 24.53 17.94 3.55
CA VAL A 14 23.21 17.54 3.06
C VAL A 14 23.08 17.76 1.55
N TRP A 15 23.58 18.89 1.02
CA TRP A 15 23.58 19.15 -0.42
C TRP A 15 24.46 18.17 -1.21
N ILE A 16 25.60 17.77 -0.67
CA ILE A 16 26.48 16.75 -1.27
C ILE A 16 25.78 15.39 -1.32
N ILE A 17 25.09 15.00 -0.24
CA ILE A 17 24.33 13.74 -0.20
C ILE A 17 23.21 13.75 -1.23
N TYR A 18 22.44 14.85 -1.34
CA TYR A 18 21.40 14.97 -2.36
C TYR A 18 21.97 14.92 -3.78
N ALA A 19 23.10 15.58 -4.03
CA ALA A 19 23.76 15.55 -5.33
C ALA A 19 24.27 14.14 -5.69
N ALA A 20 24.87 13.42 -4.73
CA ALA A 20 25.35 12.07 -4.92
C ALA A 20 24.20 11.08 -5.21
N LEU A 21 23.09 11.19 -4.47
CA LEU A 21 21.90 10.38 -4.72
C LEU A 21 21.29 10.67 -6.09
N ALA A 22 21.14 11.94 -6.46
CA ALA A 22 20.63 12.34 -7.77
C ALA A 22 21.50 11.83 -8.91
N ALA A 23 22.83 11.96 -8.80
CA ALA A 23 23.78 11.46 -9.79
C ALA A 23 23.73 9.94 -9.92
N GLY A 24 23.65 9.21 -8.79
CA GLY A 24 23.48 7.76 -8.77
C GLY A 24 22.20 7.29 -9.46
N LEU A 25 21.10 8.02 -9.26
CA LEU A 25 19.81 7.75 -9.89
C LEU A 25 19.88 7.95 -11.42
N VAL A 26 20.45 9.07 -11.87
CA VAL A 26 20.60 9.39 -13.29
C VAL A 26 21.54 8.39 -13.98
N TYR A 27 22.65 8.03 -13.34
CA TYR A 27 23.57 7.03 -13.85
C TYR A 27 22.90 5.65 -13.94
N GLY A 28 22.16 5.24 -12.90
CA GLY A 28 21.41 3.99 -12.89
C GLY A 28 20.38 3.91 -14.02
N ILE A 29 19.59 4.97 -14.21
CA ILE A 29 18.58 5.03 -15.29
C ILE A 29 19.25 4.95 -16.66
N THR A 30 20.31 5.74 -16.91
CA THR A 30 21.00 5.71 -18.21
C THR A 30 21.69 4.37 -18.49
N TYR A 31 22.24 3.72 -17.45
CA TYR A 31 22.83 2.39 -17.56
C TYR A 31 21.78 1.32 -17.90
N LEU A 32 20.62 1.34 -17.25
CA LEU A 32 19.51 0.41 -17.51
C LEU A 32 18.94 0.56 -18.92
N ILE A 33 18.81 1.80 -19.41
CA ILE A 33 18.35 2.09 -20.78
C ILE A 33 19.37 1.62 -21.81
N ARG A 34 20.67 1.76 -21.54
CA ARG A 34 21.72 1.34 -22.47
C ARG A 34 21.81 -0.18 -22.59
N LEU A 35 21.53 -0.91 -21.51
CA LEU A 35 21.57 -2.37 -21.49
C LEU A 35 20.34 -3.02 -22.13
N ASN A 36 19.15 -2.48 -21.87
CA ASN A 36 17.89 -3.11 -22.30
C ASN A 36 17.27 -2.44 -23.53
N GLY A 37 17.64 -1.19 -23.84
CA GLY A 37 17.10 -0.42 -24.95
C GLY A 37 15.99 0.55 -24.51
N PRO A 38 15.62 1.52 -25.39
CA PRO A 38 14.71 2.62 -25.05
C PRO A 38 13.25 2.16 -24.84
N THR A 39 12.87 1.00 -25.36
CA THR A 39 11.54 0.40 -25.20
C THR A 39 11.23 0.02 -23.75
N TYR A 40 12.23 -0.44 -23.00
CA TYR A 40 12.06 -0.81 -21.59
C TYR A 40 11.77 0.39 -20.70
N PHE A 41 12.28 1.57 -21.05
CA PHE A 41 11.98 2.80 -20.32
C PHE A 41 10.50 3.19 -20.47
N ALA A 42 9.96 3.11 -21.69
CA ALA A 42 8.55 3.36 -21.95
C ALA A 42 7.65 2.36 -21.22
N GLN A 43 8.04 1.08 -21.17
CA GLN A 43 7.32 0.06 -20.40
C GLN A 43 7.37 0.31 -18.90
N ALA A 44 8.52 0.66 -18.34
CA ALA A 44 8.65 0.96 -16.90
C ALA A 44 7.77 2.16 -16.47
N ILE A 45 7.65 3.18 -17.33
CA ILE A 45 6.71 4.29 -17.10
C ILE A 45 5.26 3.80 -17.13
N LEU A 46 4.90 2.99 -18.12
CA LEU A 46 3.55 2.45 -18.25
C LEU A 46 3.19 1.54 -17.07
N ASP A 47 4.11 0.71 -16.60
CA ASP A 47 3.91 -0.18 -15.46
C ASP A 47 3.81 0.60 -14.14
N GLY A 48 4.64 1.63 -13.96
CA GLY A 48 4.52 2.55 -12.83
C GLY A 48 3.18 3.30 -12.84
N LEU A 49 2.71 3.71 -14.02
CA LEU A 49 1.43 4.39 -14.18
C LEU A 49 0.24 3.44 -13.93
N ARG A 50 0.29 2.21 -14.43
CA ARG A 50 -0.72 1.17 -14.16
C ARG A 50 -0.90 0.95 -12.66
N LEU A 51 0.22 0.76 -11.96
CA LEU A 51 0.22 0.52 -10.51
C LEU A 51 -0.26 1.77 -9.75
N GLY A 52 0.16 2.96 -10.20
CA GLY A 52 -0.31 4.24 -9.70
C GLY A 52 -1.83 4.44 -9.85
N PHE A 53 -2.41 4.05 -10.99
CA PHE A 53 -3.85 4.09 -11.21
C PHE A 53 -4.61 3.13 -10.29
N VAL A 54 -4.09 1.93 -10.04
CA VAL A 54 -4.70 0.99 -9.08
C VAL A 54 -4.74 1.62 -7.68
N TYR A 55 -3.63 2.20 -7.22
CA TYR A 55 -3.59 2.85 -5.91
C TYR A 55 -4.43 4.13 -5.85
N ALA A 56 -4.46 4.93 -6.92
CA ALA A 56 -5.31 6.11 -7.01
C ALA A 56 -6.80 5.75 -6.96
N LEU A 57 -7.22 4.67 -7.64
CA LEU A 57 -8.59 4.17 -7.59
C LEU A 57 -8.96 3.63 -6.20
N ILE A 58 -8.05 2.92 -5.53
CA ILE A 58 -8.25 2.47 -4.14
C ILE A 58 -8.43 3.68 -3.22
N ALA A 59 -7.52 4.66 -3.29
CA ALA A 59 -7.60 5.88 -2.50
C ALA A 59 -8.90 6.65 -2.79
N LEU A 60 -9.28 6.79 -4.06
CA LEU A 60 -10.53 7.44 -4.47
C LEU A 60 -11.75 6.71 -3.90
N GLY A 61 -11.80 5.38 -4.00
CA GLY A 61 -12.83 4.56 -3.39
C GLY A 61 -12.97 4.80 -1.89
N TYR A 62 -11.84 4.82 -1.16
CA TYR A 62 -11.85 5.13 0.26
C TYR A 62 -12.32 6.57 0.55
N THR A 63 -11.88 7.58 -0.21
CA THR A 63 -12.34 8.96 -0.02
C THR A 63 -13.82 9.14 -0.33
N MET A 64 -14.38 8.39 -1.29
CA MET A 64 -15.80 8.45 -1.63
C MET A 64 -16.65 7.81 -0.52
N VAL A 65 -16.24 6.64 -0.02
CA VAL A 65 -16.91 5.94 1.09
C VAL A 65 -16.90 6.81 2.35
N TYR A 66 -15.74 7.32 2.75
CA TYR A 66 -15.64 8.16 3.96
C TYR A 66 -16.18 9.58 3.77
N GLY A 67 -16.19 10.10 2.54
CA GLY A 67 -16.69 11.43 2.21
C GLY A 67 -18.21 11.59 2.38
N ILE A 68 -18.97 10.51 2.12
CA ILE A 68 -20.43 10.51 2.31
C ILE A 68 -20.80 10.11 3.75
N VAL A 69 -20.12 9.10 4.32
CA VAL A 69 -20.53 8.50 5.59
C VAL A 69 -20.12 9.34 6.82
N ARG A 70 -19.16 10.27 6.72
CA ARG A 70 -18.69 11.18 7.79
C ARG A 70 -18.31 10.53 9.13
N LEU A 71 -18.32 9.20 9.21
CA LEU A 71 -17.95 8.41 10.38
C LEU A 71 -16.79 7.49 9.98
N ILE A 72 -15.69 7.58 10.72
CA ILE A 72 -14.67 6.53 10.69
C ILE A 72 -15.32 5.33 11.37
N ASN A 73 -15.80 4.38 10.58
CA ASN A 73 -16.36 3.13 11.08
C ASN A 73 -15.22 2.31 11.73
N PHE A 74 -14.98 2.55 13.02
CA PHE A 74 -14.02 1.80 13.82
C PHE A 74 -14.50 0.38 14.13
N ALA A 75 -15.76 0.02 13.87
CA ALA A 75 -16.27 -1.34 14.05
C ALA A 75 -15.78 -2.32 12.97
N HIS A 76 -15.25 -1.83 11.84
CA HIS A 76 -14.76 -2.68 10.76
C HIS A 76 -13.49 -3.47 11.13
N GLY A 77 -12.69 -3.00 12.09
CA GLY A 77 -11.51 -3.70 12.56
C GLY A 77 -11.85 -5.05 13.21
N ASP A 78 -12.91 -5.07 14.03
CA ASP A 78 -13.36 -6.27 14.73
C ASP A 78 -13.95 -7.30 13.77
N VAL A 79 -14.72 -6.84 12.77
CA VAL A 79 -15.27 -7.70 11.71
C VAL A 79 -14.14 -8.32 10.87
N PHE A 80 -13.10 -7.54 10.55
CA PHE A 80 -11.91 -8.03 9.83
C PHE A 80 -11.17 -9.11 10.62
N MET A 81 -11.00 -8.90 11.93
CA MET A 81 -10.36 -9.86 12.80
C MET A 81 -11.15 -11.19 12.82
N VAL A 82 -12.47 -11.13 12.95
CA VAL A 82 -13.33 -12.32 12.94
C VAL A 82 -13.22 -13.07 11.60
N GLY A 83 -13.21 -12.39 10.46
CA GLY A 83 -13.02 -13.02 9.15
C GLY A 83 -11.65 -13.68 8.98
N ALA A 84 -10.58 -13.05 9.47
CA ALA A 84 -9.23 -13.61 9.45
C ALA A 84 -9.13 -14.87 10.33
N PHE A 85 -9.72 -14.87 11.52
CA PHE A 85 -9.75 -16.07 12.37
C PHE A 85 -10.65 -17.17 11.81
N ALA A 86 -11.80 -16.82 11.22
CA ALA A 86 -12.70 -17.81 10.60
C ALA A 86 -12.01 -18.56 9.45
N SER A 87 -11.29 -17.85 8.57
CA SER A 87 -10.48 -18.48 7.51
C SER A 87 -9.28 -19.25 8.07
N TYR A 88 -8.61 -18.73 9.09
CA TYR A 88 -7.53 -19.46 9.78
C TYR A 88 -8.01 -20.78 10.36
N TYR A 89 -9.14 -20.82 11.07
CA TYR A 89 -9.68 -22.07 11.62
C TYR A 89 -10.16 -23.02 10.52
N ALA A 90 -10.77 -22.52 9.44
CA ALA A 90 -11.16 -23.34 8.30
C ALA A 90 -9.95 -24.08 7.69
N ILE A 91 -8.80 -23.40 7.57
CA ILE A 91 -7.58 -23.99 7.01
C ILE A 91 -6.83 -24.84 8.06
N ALA A 92 -6.52 -24.27 9.22
CA ALA A 92 -5.66 -24.88 10.22
C ALA A 92 -6.33 -26.01 10.99
N ARG A 93 -7.63 -25.93 11.26
CA ARG A 93 -8.36 -26.94 12.04
C ARG A 93 -9.15 -27.90 11.17
N TYR A 94 -9.84 -27.40 10.16
CA TYR A 94 -10.69 -28.22 9.29
C TYR A 94 -9.99 -28.69 8.00
N GLY A 95 -8.77 -28.20 7.72
CA GLY A 95 -7.99 -28.62 6.54
C GLY A 95 -8.60 -28.19 5.22
N TRP A 96 -9.47 -27.17 5.22
CA TRP A 96 -10.12 -26.70 3.99
C TRP A 96 -9.09 -26.03 3.08
N GLY A 97 -9.29 -26.20 1.77
CA GLY A 97 -8.52 -25.48 0.76
C GLY A 97 -8.73 -23.96 0.85
N PHE A 98 -7.85 -23.20 0.21
CA PHE A 98 -7.87 -21.73 0.23
C PHE A 98 -9.22 -21.13 -0.22
N VAL A 99 -9.77 -21.64 -1.33
CA VAL A 99 -11.03 -21.15 -1.91
C VAL A 99 -12.23 -21.35 -0.98
N PRO A 100 -12.53 -22.56 -0.46
CA PRO A 100 -13.64 -22.74 0.47
C PRO A 100 -13.47 -21.99 1.79
N ALA A 101 -12.23 -21.82 2.28
CA ALA A 101 -11.95 -21.05 3.48
C ALA A 101 -12.29 -19.54 3.33
N ILE A 102 -12.02 -18.96 2.16
CA ILE A 102 -12.38 -17.56 1.86
C ILE A 102 -13.89 -17.39 1.77
N LEU A 103 -14.59 -18.29 1.06
CA LEU A 103 -16.05 -18.23 0.94
C LEU A 103 -16.73 -18.34 2.31
N PHE A 104 -16.20 -19.20 3.19
CA PHE A 104 -16.66 -19.31 4.56
C PHE A 104 -16.44 -18.02 5.36
N ALA A 105 -15.25 -17.44 5.30
CA ALA A 105 -14.96 -16.18 5.98
C ALA A 105 -15.86 -15.03 5.46
N MET A 106 -16.11 -14.96 4.15
CA MET A 106 -17.05 -14.00 3.56
C MET A 106 -18.46 -14.19 4.11
N ALA A 107 -18.95 -15.42 4.19
CA ALA A 107 -20.27 -15.72 4.75
C ALA A 107 -20.38 -15.32 6.23
N VAL A 108 -19.36 -15.64 7.03
CA VAL A 108 -19.29 -15.28 8.46
C VAL A 108 -19.30 -13.75 8.63
N CYS A 109 -18.45 -13.03 7.90
CA CYS A 109 -18.41 -11.57 7.97
C CYS A 109 -19.72 -10.91 7.52
N LEU A 110 -20.35 -11.45 6.46
CA LEU A 110 -21.64 -10.94 5.98
C LEU A 110 -22.73 -11.11 7.04
N LEU A 111 -22.84 -12.29 7.65
CA LEU A 111 -23.80 -12.54 8.72
C LEU A 111 -23.56 -11.64 9.92
N LEU A 112 -22.31 -11.49 10.34
CA LEU A 112 -21.93 -10.64 11.47
C LEU A 112 -22.34 -9.18 11.22
N ASN A 113 -22.07 -8.67 10.01
CA ASN A 113 -22.38 -7.29 9.66
C ASN A 113 -23.90 -7.02 9.59
N VAL A 114 -24.68 -7.99 9.05
CA VAL A 114 -26.16 -7.92 9.05
C VAL A 114 -26.73 -7.92 10.46
N VAL A 115 -26.14 -8.68 11.39
CA VAL A 115 -26.58 -8.69 12.80
C VAL A 115 -26.26 -7.35 13.47
N ILE A 116 -25.06 -6.80 13.26
CA ILE A 116 -24.66 -5.51 13.81
C ILE A 116 -25.58 -4.39 13.30
N GLU A 117 -25.90 -4.38 12.01
CA GLU A 117 -26.78 -3.36 11.41
C GLU A 117 -28.23 -3.44 11.93
N ARG A 118 -28.66 -4.60 12.44
CA ARG A 118 -30.00 -4.81 12.98
C ARG A 118 -30.18 -4.40 14.44
N ILE A 119 -29.10 -4.19 15.20
CA ILE A 119 -29.11 -3.86 16.63
C ILE A 119 -28.94 -2.35 16.80
#